data_AF-A0A2V5UV57-F1
#
_entry.id   AF-A0A2V5UV57-F1
#
_cell.length_a   1.000
_cell.length_b   1.000
_cell.length_c   1.000
_cell.angle_alpha   90.00
_cell.angle_beta   90.00
_cell.angle_gamma   90.00
#
_symmetry.space_group_name_H-M   'P 1'
#
loop_
_entity.id
_entity.type
_entity.pdbx_description
1 polymer ?
#
loop_
_entity_poly.entity_id
_entity_poly.type
_entity_poly.pdbx_seq_one_letter_code
_entity_poly.pdbx_strand_id
1 'polypeptide(L)'
;MQTVIQVITSGRGSLRNKIMSDPQLEEKFGFIKVWSKQPGRPHGWAKIHSARDLHGAINLEWHARSATLICRVVTKLGNKPNS
;
A
#
# COMPACT_ATOMS: atom_id res chain seq x y z
N MET A 1 -5.82 9.83 10.67
CA MET A 1 -4.93 9.03 11.56
C MET A 1 -4.02 8.19 10.68
N GLN A 2 -2.88 7.71 11.19
CA GLN A 2 -2.04 6.77 10.45
C GLN A 2 -1.76 5.52 11.27
N THR A 3 -2.00 4.35 10.68
CA THR A 3 -1.61 3.06 11.21
C THR A 3 -0.50 2.48 10.36
N VAL A 4 0.56 2.00 11.02
CA VAL A 4 1.70 1.36 10.36
C VAL A 4 1.61 -0.15 10.56
N ILE A 5 1.64 -0.89 9.46
CA ILE A 5 1.73 -2.35 9.44
C ILE A 5 3.08 -2.72 8.83
N GLN A 6 3.90 -3.42 9.59
CA GLN A 6 5.17 -3.96 9.11
C GLN A 6 5.02 -5.45 8.85
N VAL A 7 5.38 -5.88 7.64
CA VAL A 7 5.36 -7.28 7.24
C VAL A 7 6.77 -7.71 6.90
N ILE A 8 7.30 -8.68 7.65
CA ILE A 8 8.60 -9.30 7.39
C ILE A 8 8.34 -10.61 6.66
N THR A 9 9.01 -10.80 5.53
CA THR A 9 8.80 -11.98 4.67
C THR A 9 10.05 -12.82 4.56
N SER A 10 9.89 -14.13 4.41
CA SER A 10 10.99 -15.08 4.14
C SER A 10 11.14 -15.46 2.66
N GLY A 11 10.23 -14.98 1.80
CA GLY A 11 10.18 -15.32 0.37
C GLY A 11 11.08 -14.44 -0.51
N ARG A 12 11.26 -14.85 -1.77
CA ARG A 12 11.96 -14.06 -2.79
C ARG A 12 11.01 -13.09 -3.50
N GLY A 13 11.56 -11.96 -3.93
CA GLY A 13 10.86 -10.92 -4.68
C GLY A 13 10.18 -9.87 -3.81
N SER A 14 9.64 -8.83 -4.46
CA SER A 14 9.00 -7.71 -3.76
C SER A 14 7.54 -8.02 -3.42
N LEU A 15 7.19 -8.08 -2.13
CA LEU A 15 5.78 -8.23 -1.71
C LEU A 15 4.93 -7.06 -2.22
N ARG A 16 5.48 -5.85 -2.26
CA ARG A 16 4.81 -4.69 -2.90
C ARG A 16 4.46 -5.01 -4.36
N ASN A 17 5.40 -5.53 -5.15
CA ASN A 17 5.11 -5.85 -6.55
C ASN A 17 4.00 -6.91 -6.65
N LYS A 18 4.03 -7.94 -5.80
CA LYS A 18 2.98 -8.97 -5.75
C LYS A 18 1.60 -8.37 -5.48
N ILE A 19 1.49 -7.49 -4.48
CA ILE A 19 0.24 -6.77 -4.17
C ILE A 19 -0.20 -5.91 -5.35
N MET A 20 0.71 -5.16 -5.97
CA MET A 20 0.37 -4.25 -7.06
C MET A 20 0.06 -4.98 -8.38
N SER A 21 0.48 -6.24 -8.54
CA SER A 21 0.12 -7.09 -9.67
C SER A 21 -1.12 -7.95 -9.42
N ASP A 22 -1.65 -7.98 -8.19
CA ASP A 22 -2.81 -8.80 -7.84
C ASP A 22 -4.08 -8.22 -8.49
N PRO A 23 -4.79 -8.98 -9.35
CA PRO A 23 -6.05 -8.54 -9.93
C PRO A 23 -7.17 -8.42 -8.88
N GLN A 24 -7.13 -9.21 -7.79
CA GLN A 24 -8.14 -9.16 -6.74
C GLN A 24 -8.20 -7.79 -6.04
N LEU A 25 -7.10 -7.05 -6.06
CA LEU A 25 -7.03 -5.71 -5.47
C LEU A 25 -8.09 -4.78 -6.09
N GLU A 26 -8.30 -4.88 -7.40
CA GLU A 26 -9.34 -4.13 -8.11
C GLU A 26 -10.67 -4.91 -8.12
N GLU A 27 -10.65 -6.16 -8.57
CA GLU A 27 -11.85 -6.96 -8.84
C GLU A 27 -12.69 -7.26 -7.60
N LYS A 28 -12.02 -7.60 -6.49
CA LYS A 28 -12.68 -8.06 -5.26
C LYS A 28 -12.73 -6.98 -4.19
N PHE A 29 -11.64 -6.24 -4.04
CA PHE A 29 -11.50 -5.29 -2.93
C PHE A 29 -11.85 -3.85 -3.30
N GLY A 30 -12.06 -3.55 -4.59
CA GLY A 30 -12.49 -2.22 -5.03
C GLY A 30 -11.45 -1.14 -4.72
N PHE A 31 -10.17 -1.45 -4.90
CA PHE A 31 -9.08 -0.50 -4.75
C PHE A 31 -8.52 -0.06 -6.11
N ILE A 32 -8.04 1.17 -6.17
CA ILE A 32 -7.36 1.74 -7.33
C ILE A 32 -5.86 1.79 -7.05
N LYS A 33 -5.07 1.21 -7.97
CA LYS A 33 -3.61 1.23 -7.95
C LYS A 33 -3.09 2.55 -8.52
N VAL A 34 -2.40 3.35 -7.72
CA VAL A 34 -1.75 4.59 -8.17
C VAL A 34 -0.24 4.38 -8.23
N TRP A 35 0.25 4.13 -9.43
CA TRP A 35 1.67 4.16 -9.74
C TRP A 35 2.07 5.57 -10.12
N SER A 36 2.61 6.31 -9.17
CA SER A 36 3.21 7.61 -9.45
C SER A 36 4.72 7.45 -9.50
N LYS A 37 5.29 7.29 -10.70
CA LYS A 37 6.71 7.65 -10.94
C LYS A 37 6.82 9.17 -10.76
N GLN A 38 6.92 9.63 -9.52
CA GLN A 38 7.20 11.04 -9.23
C GLN A 38 8.71 11.22 -9.08
N PRO A 39 9.30 12.24 -9.74
CA PRO A 39 10.69 12.63 -9.50
C PRO A 39 10.92 12.82 -7.99
N GLY A 40 11.99 12.22 -7.46
CA GLY A 40 12.38 12.35 -6.05
C GLY A 40 11.75 11.34 -5.06
N ARG A 41 10.87 10.43 -5.50
CA ARG A 41 10.44 9.31 -4.64
C ARG A 41 11.37 8.09 -4.80
N PRO A 42 11.87 7.50 -3.70
CA PRO A 42 12.71 6.30 -3.78
C PRO A 42 12.03 5.16 -4.52
N HIS A 43 12.82 4.41 -5.30
CA HIS A 43 12.41 3.14 -5.90
C HIS A 43 11.97 2.17 -4.79
N GLY A 44 10.66 2.05 -4.55
CA GLY A 44 10.17 1.26 -3.43
C GLY A 44 8.77 1.59 -2.96
N TRP A 45 8.24 2.77 -3.32
CA TRP A 45 6.89 3.15 -2.94
C TRP A 45 5.81 2.71 -3.95
N ALA A 46 4.60 2.48 -3.47
CA ALA A 46 3.37 2.41 -4.26
C ALA A 46 2.21 2.99 -3.43
N LYS A 47 1.15 3.45 -4.08
CA LYS A 47 -0.04 3.96 -3.39
C LYS A 47 -1.28 3.27 -3.93
N ILE A 48 -2.20 2.99 -3.02
CA ILE A 48 -3.51 2.42 -3.30
C ILE A 48 -4.54 3.30 -2.59
N HIS A 49 -5.70 3.54 -3.20
CA HIS A 49 -6.85 4.17 -2.54
C HIS A 49 -8.13 3.44 -2.89
N SER A 50 -9.21 3.70 -2.16
CA SER A 50 -10.50 3.10 -2.48
C SER A 50 -11.04 3.63 -3.80
N ALA A 51 -11.70 2.75 -4.57
CA ALA A 51 -12.56 3.12 -5.69
C ALA A 51 -13.93 3.65 -5.21
N ARG A 52 -14.27 3.44 -3.94
CA ARG A 52 -15.46 3.98 -3.29
C ARG A 52 -15.17 5.39 -2.78
N ASP A 53 -16.22 6.07 -2.33
CA ASP A 53 -16.13 7.39 -1.68
C ASP A 53 -15.58 7.31 -0.24
N LEU A 54 -14.45 6.60 -0.09
CA LEU A 54 -13.73 6.44 1.16
C LEU A 54 -12.41 7.21 1.08
N HIS A 55 -12.32 8.25 1.89
CA HIS A 55 -11.15 9.11 1.91
C HIS A 55 -10.02 8.48 2.74
N GLY A 56 -8.94 8.14 2.06
CA GLY A 56 -7.75 7.56 2.65
C GLY A 56 -6.77 7.10 1.60
N ALA A 57 -5.66 6.53 2.05
CA ALA A 57 -4.70 5.88 1.18
C ALA A 57 -3.93 4.80 1.93
N ILE A 58 -3.50 3.79 1.20
CA ILE A 58 -2.55 2.79 1.65
C ILE A 58 -1.25 3.06 0.90
N ASN A 59 -0.18 3.43 1.62
CA ASN A 59 1.14 3.59 1.04
C ASN A 59 1.96 2.34 1.34
N LEU A 60 2.52 1.74 0.30
CA LEU A 60 3.34 0.53 0.38
C LEU A 60 4.79 0.90 0.11
N GLU A 61 5.71 0.46 0.96
CA GLU A 61 7.15 0.68 0.82
C GLU A 61 7.88 -0.65 0.97
N TRP A 62 8.70 -1.03 -0.01
CA TRP A 62 9.46 -2.28 0.01
C TRP A 62 10.94 -2.06 0.27
N HIS A 63 11.45 -2.65 1.34
CA HIS A 63 12.88 -2.72 1.65
C HIS A 63 13.42 -4.09 1.27
N ALA A 64 14.05 -4.17 0.10
CA ALA A 64 14.54 -5.45 -0.44
C ALA A 64 15.64 -6.09 0.43
N ARG A 65 16.54 -5.29 1.01
CA ARG A 65 17.65 -5.78 1.84
C ARG A 65 17.16 -6.54 3.07
N SER A 66 16.07 -6.09 3.70
CA SER A 66 15.51 -6.69 4.91
C SER A 66 14.24 -7.52 4.63
N ALA A 67 13.88 -7.74 3.36
CA ALA A 67 12.65 -8.40 2.95
C ALA A 67 11.39 -7.89 3.69
N THR A 68 11.34 -6.57 3.92
CA THR A 68 10.31 -5.93 4.74
C THR A 68 9.41 -5.04 3.89
N LEU A 69 8.09 -5.22 4.04
CA LEU A 69 7.09 -4.29 3.54
C LEU A 69 6.62 -3.40 4.70
N ILE A 70 6.71 -2.09 4.51
CA ILE A 70 6.05 -1.11 5.38
C ILE A 70 4.79 -0.62 4.69
N CYS A 71 3.66 -0.81 5.35
CA CYS A 71 2.36 -0.35 4.88
C CYS A 71 1.88 0.76 5.82
N ARG A 72 1.57 1.94 5.27
CA ARG A 72 0.99 3.06 6.02
C ARG A 72 -0.44 3.28 5.56
N VAL A 73 -1.38 2.88 6.42
CA VAL A 73 -2.81 3.14 6.23
C VAL A 73 -3.11 4.53 6.76
N VAL A 74 -3.47 5.43 5.86
CA VAL A 74 -3.81 6.83 6.16
C VAL A 74 -5.31 6.97 6.06
N THR A 75 -5.96 7.27 7.19
CA THR A 75 -7.39 7.59 7.25
C THR A 75 -7.60 9.10 7.23
N LYS A 76 -8.63 9.55 6.50
CA LYS A 76 -9.06 10.97 6.43
C LYS A 76 -10.52 11.11 6.88
N LEU A 77 -10.95 12.36 7.07
CA LEU A 77 -12.34 12.75 7.38
C LEU A 77 -12.95 12.01 8.59
N GLY A 78 -12.18 11.89 9.68
CA GLY A 78 -12.69 11.25 10.90
C GLY A 78 -12.73 9.72 10.87
N ASN A 79 -12.42 9.07 9.74
CA ASN A 79 -12.32 7.61 9.67
C ASN A 79 -11.27 7.08 10.65
N LYS A 80 -11.62 6.03 11.39
CA LYS A 80 -10.70 5.34 12.32
C LYS A 80 -10.56 3.88 11.90
N PRO A 81 -9.35 3.29 12.03
CA PRO A 81 -9.12 1.90 11.67
C PRO A 81 -9.74 0.89 12.64
N ASN A 82 -10.29 1.34 13.78
CA ASN A 82 -10.80 0.51 14.87
C ASN A 82 -12.28 0.81 15.23
N SER A 83 -13.03 1.43 14.32
CA SER A 83 -14.46 1.71 14.51
C SER A 83 -15.33 0.51 14.12
#